data_AF-A0A1B6K439-F1
#
_entry.id   AF-A0A1B6K439-F1
#
_cell.length_a   1.000
_cell.length_b   1.000
_cell.length_c   1.000
_cell.angle_alpha   90.00
_cell.angle_beta   90.00
_cell.angle_gamma   90.00
#
_symmetry.space_group_name_H-M   'P 1'
#
loop_
_entity.id
_entity.type
_entity.pdbx_description
1 polymer ?
#
loop_
_entity_poly.entity_id
_entity_poly.type
_entity_poly.pdbx_seq_one_letter_code
_entity_poly.pdbx_strand_id
1 'polypeptide(L)'
;VEVGSHVGDAAVGRLGLDLRMNPYGCISTDNRVGLIEVVLNAETIANIQKEKGMFSATSAFRKGSLLAWLKDYNQTETSLNKAIEEFTYSCAGYCVATYVLGVADRHSDNIMVKR
;
A
#
# COMPACT_ATOMS: atom_id res chain seq x y z
N VAL A 1 -1.52 0.17 0.69
CA VAL A 1 -2.89 -0.16 0.23
C VAL A 1 -3.65 1.15 0.14
N GLU A 2 -4.55 1.36 -0.82
CA GLU A 2 -5.15 2.67 -1.09
C GLU A 2 -6.66 2.61 -1.09
N VAL A 3 -7.30 3.33 -0.18
CA VAL A 3 -8.67 3.81 -0.31
C VAL A 3 -8.66 5.22 0.26
N GLY A 4 -8.96 6.20 -0.60
CA GLY A 4 -9.20 7.58 -0.20
C GLY A 4 -10.37 7.65 0.76
N SER A 5 -10.08 7.62 2.06
CA SER A 5 -10.97 8.15 3.08
C SER A 5 -10.12 8.57 4.28
N HIS A 6 -10.09 9.87 4.57
CA HIS A 6 -9.53 10.43 5.81
C HIS A 6 -10.20 9.89 7.08
N VAL A 7 -11.30 9.13 6.93
CA VAL A 7 -12.15 8.65 8.02
C VAL A 7 -11.54 7.46 8.77
N GLY A 8 -10.83 6.55 8.08
CA GLY A 8 -10.33 5.32 8.68
C GLY A 8 -9.26 5.57 9.75
N ASP A 9 -8.23 6.35 9.41
CA ASP A 9 -7.11 6.62 10.32
C ASP A 9 -7.52 7.54 11.48
N ALA A 10 -8.35 8.56 11.21
CA ALA A 10 -8.84 9.46 12.24
C ALA A 10 -9.79 8.78 13.24
N ALA A 11 -10.53 7.75 12.83
CA ALA A 11 -11.39 6.98 13.72
C ALA A 11 -10.60 6.01 14.60
N VAL A 12 -9.61 5.31 14.03
CA VAL A 12 -8.79 4.33 14.75
C VAL A 12 -7.75 5.01 15.65
N GLY A 13 -7.23 6.18 15.26
CA GLY A 13 -6.35 7.00 16.10
C GLY A 13 -7.00 7.46 17.40
N ARG A 14 -8.34 7.61 17.45
CA ARG A 14 -9.08 7.90 18.70
C ARG A 14 -9.09 6.73 19.68
N LEU A 15 -8.82 5.52 19.21
CA LEU A 15 -8.69 4.30 20.02
C LEU A 15 -7.23 4.02 20.42
N GLY A 16 -6.29 4.91 20.05
CA GLY A 16 -4.86 4.75 20.36
C GLY A 16 -4.15 3.71 19.49
N LEU A 17 -4.74 3.31 18.36
CA LEU A 17 -4.15 2.35 17.43
C LEU A 17 -3.65 3.09 16.18
N ASP A 18 -2.34 2.97 15.89
CA ASP A 18 -1.73 3.50 14.68
C ASP A 18 -1.56 2.38 13.66
N LEU A 19 -2.46 2.36 12.67
CA LEU A 19 -2.45 1.35 11.59
C LEU A 19 -1.57 1.74 10.41
N ARG A 20 -0.78 2.82 10.52
CA ARG A 20 0.17 3.23 9.45
C ARG A 20 -0.53 3.49 8.12
N MET A 21 -1.74 4.03 8.19
CA MET A 21 -2.53 4.36 7.02
C MET A 21 -1.97 5.62 6.35
N ASN A 22 -2.08 5.72 5.02
CA ASN A 22 -1.61 6.88 4.27
C ASN A 22 -2.75 7.47 3.41
N PRO A 23 -3.72 8.18 4.01
CA PRO A 23 -4.82 8.80 3.27
C PRO A 23 -4.32 10.05 2.54
N TYR A 24 -4.01 9.90 1.25
CA TYR A 24 -3.58 11.01 0.39
C TYR A 24 -4.75 11.95 0.07
N GLY A 25 -4.45 13.23 -0.09
CA GLY A 25 -5.42 14.27 -0.42
C GLY A 25 -6.04 14.07 -1.81
N CYS A 26 -7.36 14.22 -1.90
CA CYS A 26 -8.10 14.27 -3.15
C CYS A 26 -9.13 15.40 -3.07
N ILE A 27 -9.07 16.36 -3.99
CA ILE A 27 -9.92 17.56 -3.99
C ILE A 27 -10.52 17.74 -5.39
N SER A 28 -11.85 17.80 -5.48
CA SER A 28 -12.54 18.23 -6.71
C SER A 28 -12.50 19.75 -6.80
N THR A 29 -12.04 20.27 -7.94
CA THR A 29 -11.90 21.70 -8.19
C THR A 29 -12.93 22.23 -9.20
N ASP A 30 -13.44 21.38 -10.09
CA ASP A 30 -14.52 21.69 -11.02
C ASP A 30 -15.18 20.40 -11.57
N ASN A 31 -16.16 20.53 -12.46
CA ASN A 31 -16.79 19.43 -13.16
C ASN A 31 -15.76 18.57 -13.91
N ARG A 32 -15.55 17.33 -13.43
CA ARG A 32 -14.55 16.38 -13.93
C ARG A 32 -13.09 16.88 -13.83
N VAL A 33 -12.83 17.84 -12.95
CA VAL A 33 -11.48 18.35 -12.68
C VAL A 33 -11.22 18.26 -11.18
N GLY A 34 -10.01 17.84 -10.84
CA GLY A 34 -9.57 17.75 -9.46
C GLY A 34 -8.07 17.55 -9.36
N LEU A 35 -7.60 17.47 -8.13
CA LEU A 35 -6.20 17.26 -7.77
C LEU A 35 -6.11 16.03 -6.87
N ILE A 36 -5.09 15.22 -7.10
CA ILE A 36 -4.73 14.07 -6.28
C ILE A 36 -3.30 14.28 -5.81
N GLU A 37 -3.07 14.13 -4.51
CA GLU A 37 -1.73 14.21 -3.92
C GLU A 37 -0.86 13.05 -4.41
N VAL A 38 0.37 13.38 -4.83
CA VAL A 38 1.35 12.37 -5.26
C VAL A 38 2.05 11.81 -4.04
N VAL A 39 1.92 10.50 -3.82
CA VAL A 39 2.71 9.77 -2.81
C VAL A 39 4.06 9.39 -3.40
N LEU A 40 5.11 10.12 -3.02
CA LEU A 40 6.48 9.82 -3.44
C LEU A 40 6.98 8.49 -2.88
N ASN A 41 7.90 7.85 -3.60
CA ASN A 41 8.54 6.58 -3.22
C ASN A 41 7.55 5.41 -3.04
N ALA A 42 6.42 5.43 -3.76
CA ALA A 42 5.45 4.35 -3.80
C ALA A 42 5.39 3.74 -5.20
N GLU A 43 5.06 2.45 -5.27
CA GLU A 43 4.96 1.68 -6.51
C GLU A 43 3.72 0.77 -6.46
N THR A 44 3.12 0.49 -7.61
CA THR A 44 1.99 -0.46 -7.69
C THR A 44 2.47 -1.89 -7.48
N ILE A 45 1.64 -2.74 -6.87
CA ILE A 45 1.95 -4.17 -6.73
C ILE A 45 2.18 -4.81 -8.11
N ALA A 46 1.43 -4.38 -9.13
CA ALA A 46 1.59 -4.86 -10.49
C ALA A 46 3.00 -4.57 -11.04
N ASN A 47 3.50 -3.35 -10.87
CA ASN A 47 4.84 -2.97 -11.33
C ASN A 47 5.93 -3.72 -10.55
N ILE A 48 5.79 -3.86 -9.23
CA ILE A 48 6.73 -4.65 -8.40
C ILE A 48 6.79 -6.11 -8.88
N GLN A 49 5.63 -6.73 -9.11
CA GLN A 49 5.55 -8.11 -9.58
C GLN A 49 6.11 -8.27 -10.99
N LYS A 50 5.91 -7.29 -11.88
CA LYS A 50 6.45 -7.29 -13.24
C LYS A 50 7.97 -7.17 -13.24
N GLU A 51 8.52 -6.24 -12.47
CA GLU A 51 9.96 -5.99 -12.37
C GLU A 51 10.69 -7.21 -11.79
N LYS A 52 10.18 -7.77 -10.68
CA LYS A 52 10.82 -8.92 -10.01
C LYS A 52 10.48 -10.27 -10.63
N GLY A 53 9.35 -10.38 -11.33
CA GLY A 53 8.92 -11.61 -12.00
C GLY A 53 9.74 -11.97 -13.24
N MET A 54 10.42 -10.99 -13.86
CA MET A 54 11.30 -11.21 -15.01
C MET A 54 12.66 -11.84 -14.66
N PHE A 55 13.10 -11.76 -13.39
CA PHE A 55 14.45 -12.16 -12.99
C PHE A 55 14.57 -13.62 -12.51
N SER A 56 13.45 -14.35 -12.38
CA SER A 56 13.43 -15.73 -11.88
C SER A 56 12.67 -16.65 -12.83
N ALA A 57 13.38 -17.23 -13.82
CA ALA A 57 12.85 -18.21 -14.76
C ALA A 57 12.48 -19.56 -14.10
N THR A 58 12.70 -19.72 -12.80
CA THR A 58 12.52 -20.98 -12.07
C THR A 58 11.86 -20.77 -10.71
N SER A 59 10.59 -20.34 -10.67
CA SER A 59 9.70 -20.70 -9.55
C SER A 59 8.26 -20.29 -9.80
N ALA A 60 7.39 -21.29 -9.76
CA ALA A 60 5.93 -21.17 -9.86
C ALA A 60 5.27 -20.49 -8.64
N PHE A 61 5.97 -19.60 -7.94
CA PHE A 61 5.41 -18.80 -6.85
C PHE A 61 5.85 -17.34 -6.95
N ARG A 62 4.97 -16.53 -7.55
CA ARG A 62 4.99 -15.05 -7.54
C ARG A 62 5.05 -14.40 -6.13
N LYS A 63 4.96 -15.20 -5.07
CA LYS A 63 4.87 -14.82 -3.64
C LYS A 63 6.11 -14.10 -3.08
N GLY A 64 7.28 -14.26 -3.69
CA GLY A 64 8.53 -13.66 -3.18
C GLY A 64 8.83 -12.23 -3.69
N SER A 65 8.12 -11.76 -4.71
CA SER A 65 8.43 -10.50 -5.42
C SER A 65 8.35 -9.26 -4.52
N LEU A 66 7.31 -9.15 -3.69
CA LEU A 66 7.12 -8.01 -2.80
C LEU A 66 8.14 -7.98 -1.65
N LEU A 67 8.41 -9.13 -1.03
CA LEU A 67 9.42 -9.22 0.04
C LEU A 67 10.83 -8.95 -0.51
N ALA A 68 11.14 -9.44 -1.71
CA ALA A 68 12.41 -9.15 -2.37
C ALA A 68 12.54 -7.64 -2.67
N TRP A 69 11.48 -7.01 -3.18
CA TRP A 69 11.45 -5.57 -3.39
C TRP A 69 11.63 -4.77 -2.08
N LEU A 70 10.98 -5.18 -0.98
CA LEU A 70 11.19 -4.55 0.34
C LEU A 70 12.64 -4.68 0.80
N LYS A 71 13.28 -5.83 0.58
CA LYS A 71 14.70 -6.06 0.92
C LYS A 71 15.66 -5.15 0.15
N ASP A 72 15.36 -4.81 -1.09
CA ASP A 72 16.22 -3.94 -1.90
C ASP A 72 16.31 -2.52 -1.32
N TYR A 73 15.23 -2.05 -0.70
CA TYR A 73 15.16 -0.72 -0.07
C TYR A 73 15.46 -0.75 1.44
N ASN A 74 15.42 -1.93 2.07
CA ASN A 74 15.64 -2.12 3.51
C ASN A 74 16.78 -3.13 3.75
N GLN A 75 18.02 -2.67 3.64
CA GLN A 75 19.23 -3.51 3.65
C GLN A 75 19.53 -4.16 5.00
N THR A 76 19.13 -3.53 6.11
CA THR A 76 19.35 -4.08 7.46
C THR A 76 18.16 -4.91 7.90
N GLU A 77 18.41 -5.95 8.70
CA GLU A 77 17.35 -6.79 9.25
C GLU A 77 16.36 -5.97 10.09
N THR A 78 16.86 -5.00 10.87
CA THR A 78 16.02 -4.09 11.65
C THR A 78 15.13 -3.22 10.76
N SER A 79 15.66 -2.64 9.67
CA SER A 79 14.84 -1.86 8.72
C SER A 79 13.82 -2.72 8.00
N LEU A 80 14.19 -3.94 7.62
CA LEU A 80 13.28 -4.88 6.95
C LEU A 80 12.13 -5.29 7.85
N ASN A 81 12.41 -5.62 9.12
CA ASN A 81 11.39 -5.99 10.08
C ASN A 81 10.43 -4.83 10.34
N LYS A 82 10.94 -3.60 10.42
CA LYS A 82 10.09 -2.39 10.52
C LYS A 82 9.23 -2.21 9.27
N ALA A 83 9.78 -2.38 8.07
CA ALA A 83 9.02 -2.25 6.83
C ALA A 83 7.92 -3.33 6.70
N ILE A 84 8.21 -4.56 7.14
CA ILE A 84 7.22 -5.64 7.21
C ILE A 84 6.12 -5.27 8.21
N GLU A 85 6.47 -4.75 9.38
CA GLU A 85 5.50 -4.32 10.40
C GLU A 85 4.59 -3.19 9.88
N GLU A 86 5.15 -2.17 9.24
CA GLU A 86 4.40 -1.08 8.60
C GLU A 86 3.46 -1.61 7.50
N PHE A 87 3.92 -2.56 6.69
CA PHE A 87 3.08 -3.24 5.70
C PHE A 87 1.95 -4.03 6.37
N THR A 88 2.22 -4.74 7.46
CA THR A 88 1.21 -5.52 8.19
C THR A 88 0.13 -4.63 8.80
N TYR A 89 0.50 -3.55 9.49
CA TYR A 89 -0.47 -2.62 10.08
C TYR A 89 -1.34 -1.96 9.02
N SER A 90 -0.72 -1.44 7.95
CA SER A 90 -1.46 -0.78 6.87
C SER A 90 -2.34 -1.77 6.10
N CYS A 91 -1.88 -2.99 5.86
CA CYS A 91 -2.69 -4.03 5.24
C CYS A 91 -3.92 -4.35 6.09
N ALA A 92 -3.76 -4.53 7.40
CA ALA A 92 -4.88 -4.77 8.31
C ALA A 92 -5.89 -3.61 8.29
N GLY A 93 -5.41 -2.37 8.38
CA GLY A 93 -6.28 -1.20 8.36
C GLY A 93 -7.06 -1.05 7.05
N TYR A 94 -6.39 -1.23 5.91
CA TYR A 94 -7.07 -1.13 4.62
C TYR A 94 -7.98 -2.32 4.31
N CYS A 95 -7.66 -3.53 4.77
CA CYS A 95 -8.57 -4.69 4.66
C CYS A 95 -9.90 -4.44 5.39
N VAL A 96 -9.83 -3.86 6.59
CA VAL A 96 -11.05 -3.50 7.34
C VAL A 96 -11.76 -2.32 6.68
N ALA A 97 -11.02 -1.29 6.27
CA ALA A 97 -11.60 -0.10 5.66
C ALA A 97 -12.32 -0.42 4.33
N THR A 98 -11.73 -1.21 3.44
CA THR A 98 -12.37 -1.61 2.17
C THR A 98 -13.60 -2.46 2.41
N TYR A 99 -13.56 -3.37 3.39
CA TYR A 99 -14.70 -4.19 3.76
C TYR A 99 -15.86 -3.35 4.29
N VAL A 100 -15.60 -2.48 5.26
CA VAL A 100 -16.63 -1.64 5.90
C VAL A 100 -17.23 -0.64 4.93
N LEU A 101 -16.41 -0.02 4.07
CA LEU A 101 -16.86 0.97 3.08
C LEU A 101 -17.42 0.34 1.80
N GLY A 102 -17.32 -0.99 1.64
CA GLY A 102 -17.77 -1.69 0.44
C GLY A 102 -16.96 -1.35 -0.81
N VAL A 103 -15.69 -0.99 -0.67
CA VAL A 103 -14.81 -0.65 -1.80
C VAL A 103 -14.39 -1.93 -2.52
N ALA A 104 -15.01 -2.15 -3.67
CA ALA A 104 -14.76 -3.28 -4.56
C ALA A 104 -13.61 -3.00 -5.55
N ASP A 105 -13.44 -3.90 -6.53
CA ASP A 105 -12.48 -3.80 -7.64
C ASP A 105 -11.01 -3.66 -7.21
N ARG A 106 -10.61 -4.37 -6.14
CA ARG A 106 -9.22 -4.36 -5.67
C ARG A 106 -8.35 -5.33 -6.46
N HIS A 107 -7.40 -4.79 -7.24
CA HIS A 107 -6.42 -5.56 -8.01
C HIS A 107 -5.01 -4.94 -7.92
N SER A 108 -3.99 -5.62 -8.44
CA SER A 108 -2.58 -5.24 -8.26
C SER A 108 -2.20 -3.85 -8.78
N ASP A 109 -2.94 -3.32 -9.75
CA ASP A 109 -2.64 -2.02 -10.37
C ASP A 109 -3.13 -0.83 -9.54
N ASN A 110 -4.14 -1.05 -8.68
CA ASN A 110 -4.68 0.00 -7.81
C ASN A 110 -4.25 -0.15 -6.35
N ILE A 111 -3.44 -1.17 -6.03
CA ILE A 111 -2.81 -1.33 -4.71
C ILE A 111 -1.36 -0.87 -4.82
N MET A 112 -0.98 0.11 -4.00
CA MET A 112 0.38 0.62 -3.91
C MET A 112 1.05 0.29 -2.57
N VAL A 113 2.39 0.22 -2.61
CA VAL A 113 3.28 0.02 -1.46
C VAL A 113 4.38 1.08 -1.50
N LYS A 114 4.68 1.65 -0.32
CA LYS A 114 5.76 2.63 -0.14
C LYS A 114 7.05 1.91 0.25
N ARG A 115 8.18 2.44 -0.22
CA ARG A 115 9.54 1.94 0.09
C ARG A 115 9.88 2.07 1.57
#